data_AF-A0A4Q1F4P8-F1
#
_entry.id   AF-A0A4Q1F4P8-F1
#
_cell.length_a   1.000
_cell.length_b   1.000
_cell.length_c   1.000
_cell.angle_alpha   90.00
_cell.angle_beta   90.00
_cell.angle_gamma   90.00
#
_symmetry.space_group_name_H-M   'P 1'
#
loop_
_entity.id
_entity.type
_entity.pdbx_description
1 polymer ?
#
loop_
_entity_poly.entity_id
_entity_poly.type
_entity_poly.pdbx_seq_one_letter_code
_entity_poly.pdbx_strand_id
1 'polypeptide(L)'
;MTRGILIGEIVDSLSILNNQISLRCSLGFTDLNKVSEDFFAKLLNRIYNYSLINLNENRSNEPGLDIGDESNSIAYQVTSQVDSSKITSTLEK
;
A
#
# COMPACT_ATOMS: atom_id res chain seq x y z
N MET A 1 0.00 -27.32 9.54
CA MET A 1 -0.48 -26.29 8.60
C MET A 1 0.39 -26.35 7.34
N THR A 2 -0.16 -26.69 6.18
CA THR A 2 0.59 -26.69 4.91
C THR A 2 0.79 -25.24 4.44
N ARG A 3 1.96 -24.92 3.87
CA ARG A 3 2.29 -23.55 3.38
C ARG A 3 1.24 -22.99 2.42
N GLY A 4 0.58 -23.85 1.64
CA GLY A 4 -0.47 -23.44 0.71
C GLY A 4 -1.72 -22.86 1.38
N ILE A 5 -2.10 -23.34 2.57
CA ILE A 5 -3.25 -22.81 3.30
C ILE A 5 -2.98 -21.38 3.76
N LEU A 6 -1.80 -21.15 4.36
CA LEU A 6 -1.36 -19.82 4.82
C LEU A 6 -1.28 -18.81 3.67
N ILE A 7 -0.75 -19.21 2.52
CA ILE A 7 -0.68 -18.33 1.34
C ILE A 7 -2.09 -18.00 0.85
N GLY A 8 -3.00 -18.99 0.82
CA GLY A 8 -4.41 -18.78 0.48
C GLY A 8 -5.06 -17.75 1.40
N GLU A 9 -4.94 -17.91 2.72
CA GLU A 9 -5.51 -16.98 3.70
C GLU A 9 -4.97 -15.54 3.54
N ILE A 10 -3.68 -15.38 3.24
CA ILE A 10 -3.08 -14.07 2.98
C ILE A 10 -3.68 -13.44 1.71
N VAL A 11 -3.76 -14.21 0.62
CA VAL A 11 -4.31 -13.74 -0.66
C VAL A 11 -5.77 -13.35 -0.52
N ASP A 12 -6.58 -14.17 0.17
CA ASP A 12 -7.99 -13.92 0.38
C ASP A 12 -8.20 -12.66 1.23
N SER A 13 -7.43 -12.51 2.32
CA SER A 13 -7.51 -11.36 3.21
C SER A 13 -7.14 -10.05 2.50
N LEU A 14 -6.06 -10.05 1.72
CA LEU A 14 -5.64 -8.88 0.92
C LEU A 14 -6.65 -8.56 -0.18
N SER A 15 -7.26 -9.57 -0.80
CA SER A 15 -8.30 -9.39 -1.81
C SER A 15 -9.55 -8.75 -1.22
N ILE A 16 -9.98 -9.19 -0.02
CA ILE A 16 -11.10 -8.59 0.71
C ILE A 16 -10.78 -7.14 1.05
N LEU A 17 -9.60 -6.86 1.60
CA LEU A 17 -9.16 -5.49 1.93
C LEU A 17 -9.22 -4.58 0.70
N ASN A 18 -8.65 -5.01 -0.43
CA ASN A 18 -8.66 -4.24 -1.66
C ASN A 18 -10.10 -3.90 -2.12
N ASN A 19 -11.00 -4.89 -2.13
CA ASN A 19 -12.40 -4.67 -2.49
C ASN A 19 -13.10 -3.66 -1.55
N GLN A 20 -12.84 -3.74 -0.24
CA GLN A 20 -13.41 -2.80 0.73
C GLN A 20 -12.93 -1.38 0.48
N ILE A 21 -11.65 -1.19 0.18
CA ILE A 21 -11.10 0.13 -0.14
C ILE A 21 -11.72 0.65 -1.44
N SER A 22 -11.74 -0.14 -2.51
CA SER A 22 -12.31 0.27 -3.80
C SER A 22 -13.78 0.66 -3.68
N LEU A 23 -14.59 -0.13 -2.96
CA LEU A 23 -16.01 0.16 -2.75
C LEU A 23 -16.21 1.46 -1.95
N ARG A 24 -15.46 1.65 -0.85
CA ARG A 24 -15.54 2.87 -0.05
C ARG A 24 -15.11 4.10 -0.84
N CYS A 25 -14.02 4.01 -1.60
CA CYS A 25 -13.58 5.07 -2.50
C CYS A 25 -14.66 5.45 -3.51
N SER A 26 -15.35 4.47 -4.10
CA SER A 26 -16.45 4.73 -5.05
C SER A 26 -17.64 5.46 -4.41
N LEU A 27 -17.80 5.35 -3.10
CA LEU A 27 -18.80 6.06 -2.30
C LEU A 27 -18.27 7.40 -1.74
N GLY A 28 -17.03 7.80 -2.07
CA GLY A 28 -16.39 9.02 -1.60
C GLY A 28 -15.73 8.92 -0.22
N PHE A 29 -15.67 7.73 0.38
CA PHE A 29 -15.01 7.50 1.67
C PHE A 29 -13.55 7.08 1.45
N THR A 30 -12.61 7.88 1.94
CA THR A 30 -11.16 7.66 1.77
C THR A 30 -10.43 7.31 3.07
N ASP A 31 -11.16 7.18 4.17
CA ASP A 31 -10.65 6.83 5.50
C ASP A 31 -9.80 5.55 5.48
N LEU A 32 -10.23 4.56 4.72
CA LEU A 32 -9.56 3.25 4.66
C LEU A 32 -8.23 3.30 3.90
N ASN A 33 -8.00 4.27 3.01
CA ASN A 33 -6.69 4.42 2.36
C ASN A 33 -5.61 4.79 3.39
N LYS A 34 -5.89 5.76 4.28
CA LYS A 34 -4.95 6.15 5.34
C LYS A 34 -4.60 5.00 6.27
N VAL A 35 -5.60 4.22 6.67
CA VAL A 35 -5.38 3.02 7.50
C VAL A 35 -4.55 1.97 6.75
N SER A 36 -4.73 1.88 5.43
CA SER A 36 -3.98 0.96 4.58
C SER A 36 -2.51 1.37 4.43
N GLU A 37 -2.21 2.67 4.34
CA GLU A 37 -0.83 3.18 4.34
C GLU A 37 -0.04 2.66 5.55
N ASP A 38 -0.58 2.84 6.75
CA ASP A 38 0.05 2.40 8.01
C ASP A 38 0.18 0.88 8.09
N PHE A 39 -0.82 0.16 7.59
CA PHE A 39 -0.79 -1.31 7.52
C PHE A 39 0.36 -1.79 6.63
N PHE A 40 0.48 -1.25 5.42
CA PHE A 40 1.53 -1.65 4.48
C PHE A 40 2.92 -1.21 4.93
N ALA A 41 3.07 -0.05 5.58
CA ALA A 41 4.34 0.33 6.23
C ALA A 41 4.79 -0.74 7.23
N LYS A 42 3.91 -1.14 8.16
CA LYS A 42 4.22 -2.16 9.17
C LYS A 42 4.53 -3.52 8.56
N LEU A 43 3.76 -3.91 7.54
CA LEU A 43 3.97 -5.19 6.82
C LEU A 43 5.33 -5.22 6.13
N LEU A 44 5.66 -4.17 5.37
CA LEU A 44 6.93 -4.08 4.64
C LEU A 44 8.13 -3.97 5.59
N ASN A 45 8.01 -3.23 6.69
CA ASN A 45 9.01 -3.20 7.75
C ASN A 45 9.29 -4.60 8.29
N ARG A 46 8.25 -5.42 8.47
CA ARG A 46 8.41 -6.79 8.95
C ARG A 46 9.06 -7.74 7.92
N ILE A 47 8.78 -7.55 6.63
CA ILE A 47 9.29 -8.40 5.55
C ILE A 47 10.75 -8.05 5.22
N TYR A 48 11.06 -6.77 5.12
CA TYR A 48 12.35 -6.28 4.62
C TYR A 48 13.26 -5.67 5.69
N ASN A 49 12.81 -5.64 6.94
CA ASN A 49 13.52 -5.00 8.05
C ASN A 49 13.81 -3.50 7.78
N TYR A 50 12.82 -2.82 7.17
CA TYR A 50 12.80 -1.36 6.97
C TYR A 50 12.21 -0.63 8.18
N SER A 51 12.32 0.69 8.14
CA SER A 51 11.77 1.66 9.09
C SER A 51 10.84 2.66 8.38
N LEU A 52 9.94 2.16 7.52
CA LEU A 52 8.93 2.96 6.82
C LEU A 52 8.00 3.62 7.84
N ILE A 53 7.81 4.92 7.68
CA ILE A 53 6.84 5.75 8.41
C ILE A 53 5.85 6.36 7.44
N ASN A 54 4.68 6.74 7.94
CA ASN A 54 3.72 7.49 7.15
C ASN A 54 4.24 8.92 6.94
N LEU A 55 4.40 9.31 5.68
CA LEU A 55 4.91 10.62 5.29
C LEU A 55 3.82 11.70 5.42
N ASN A 56 2.55 11.30 5.29
CA ASN A 56 1.39 12.18 5.43
C ASN A 56 1.20 12.67 6.89
N GLU A 57 1.75 11.97 7.90
CA GLU A 57 1.74 12.44 9.29
C GLU A 57 2.71 13.61 9.54
N ASN A 58 3.84 13.65 8.81
CA ASN A 58 4.91 14.62 9.04
C ASN A 58 4.93 15.76 8.00
N ARG A 59 4.39 15.53 6.80
CA ARG A 59 4.24 16.55 5.75
C ARG A 59 2.92 16.35 5.01
N SER A 60 2.04 17.34 5.10
CA SER A 60 0.90 17.42 4.20
C SER A 60 1.41 17.84 2.81
N ASN A 61 1.10 17.06 1.76
CA ASN A 61 1.37 17.32 0.33
C ASN A 61 2.73 16.92 -0.27
N GLU A 62 3.29 15.74 0.01
CA GLU A 62 4.20 15.13 -0.98
C GLU A 62 3.36 14.42 -2.06
N PRO A 63 3.32 14.91 -3.31
CA PRO A 63 2.43 14.35 -4.32
C PRO A 63 2.89 12.95 -4.73
N GLY A 64 2.22 11.93 -4.18
CA GLY A 64 2.32 10.55 -4.63
C GLY A 64 3.23 9.63 -3.81
N LEU A 65 3.76 10.08 -2.67
CA LEU A 65 4.50 9.23 -1.72
C LEU A 65 3.75 9.18 -0.39
N ASP A 66 3.36 7.98 0.04
CA ASP A 66 2.56 7.79 1.25
C ASP A 66 3.41 7.33 2.43
N ILE A 67 4.34 6.41 2.18
CA ILE A 67 5.21 5.83 3.22
C ILE A 67 6.67 5.89 2.79
N GLY A 68 7.58 6.12 3.73
CA GLY A 68 9.01 6.25 3.41
C GLY A 68 9.94 5.94 4.58
N ASP A 69 11.15 5.53 4.25
CA ASP A 69 12.26 5.23 5.16
C ASP A 69 13.46 6.07 4.72
N GLU A 70 13.74 7.13 5.48
CA GLU A 70 14.84 8.04 5.19
C GLU A 70 16.21 7.36 5.29
N SER A 71 16.37 6.40 6.21
CA SER A 71 17.66 5.72 6.43
C SER A 71 18.05 4.87 5.25
N ASN A 72 17.06 4.23 4.62
CA ASN A 72 17.27 3.41 3.43
C ASN A 72 17.04 4.19 2.12
N SER A 73 16.60 5.45 2.18
CA SER A 73 16.22 6.26 1.00
C SER A 73 15.19 5.57 0.10
N ILE A 74 14.17 4.96 0.73
CA ILE A 74 13.09 4.22 0.04
C ILE A 74 11.76 4.92 0.33
N ALA A 75 10.89 5.03 -0.68
CA ALA A 75 9.51 5.49 -0.51
C ALA A 75 8.56 4.70 -1.41
N TYR A 76 7.31 4.54 -0.97
CA TYR A 76 6.25 3.83 -1.68
C TYR A 76 4.98 4.67 -1.76
N GLN A 77 4.27 4.49 -2.86
CA GLN A 77 2.87 4.90 -3.01
C GLN A 77 1.95 3.72 -2.67
N VAL A 78 0.97 3.94 -1.81
CA VAL A 78 -0.08 2.98 -1.45
C VAL A 78 -1.39 3.47 -2.08
N THR A 79 -1.79 2.86 -3.20
CA THR A 79 -3.00 3.23 -3.92
C THR A 79 -3.93 2.04 -4.14
N SER A 80 -5.23 2.30 -4.00
CA SER A 80 -6.32 1.36 -4.36
C SER A 80 -6.76 1.47 -5.81
N GLN A 81 -6.21 2.41 -6.57
CA GLN A 81 -6.42 2.54 -8.00
C GLN A 81 -5.28 1.89 -8.75
N VAL A 82 -5.56 0.75 -9.37
CA VAL A 82 -4.72 0.21 -10.43
C VAL A 82 -5.07 0.98 -11.70
N ASP A 83 -4.42 2.12 -11.91
CA ASP A 83 -4.45 2.73 -13.23
C ASP A 83 -3.53 1.89 -14.13
N SER A 84 -4.11 0.92 -14.83
CA SER A 84 -3.42 0.03 -15.78
C SER A 84 -2.69 0.80 -16.89
N SER A 85 -2.93 2.11 -17.03
CA SER A 85 -2.20 3.02 -17.90
C SER A 85 -0.80 3.43 -17.36
N LYS A 86 -0.57 3.42 -16.04
CA LYS A 86 0.72 3.80 -15.42
C LYS A 86 1.78 2.71 -15.45
N ILE A 87 1.37 1.43 -15.51
CA ILE A 87 2.30 0.30 -15.51
C ILE A 87 2.94 0.11 -16.89
N THR A 88 2.17 0.33 -17.96
CA THR A 88 2.62 0.08 -19.34
C THR A 88 3.60 1.14 -19.87
N SER A 89 3.62 2.35 -19.31
CA SER A 89 4.49 3.44 -19.76
C SER A 89 5.89 3.45 -19.12
N THR A 90 6.13 2.62 -18.10
CA THR A 90 7.46 2.53 -17.44
C THR A 90 8.32 1.38 -17.99
N LEU A 91 7.74 0.47 -18.79
CA LEU A 91 8.45 -0.66 -19.42
C LEU A 91 8.90 -0.37 -20.87
N GLU A 92 8.63 0.82 -21.42
CA GLU A 92 9.00 1.21 -22.79
C GLU A 92 10.07 2.32 -22.86
N LYS A 93 11.03 2.37 -21.93
CA LYS A 93 12.26 3.16 -22.10
C LYS A 93 13.51 2.36 -21.80
#